data_AF-A0A7S2B1X2-F1
#
_entry.id   AF-A0A7S2B1X2-F1
#
_cell.length_a   1.000
_cell.length_b   1.000
_cell.length_c   1.000
_cell.angle_alpha   90.00
_cell.angle_beta   90.00
_cell.angle_gamma   90.00
#
_symmetry.space_group_name_H-M   'P 1'
#
loop_
_entity.id
_entity.type
_entity.pdbx_description
1 polymer ?
#
loop_
_entity_poly.entity_id
_entity_poly.type
_entity_poly.pdbx_seq_one_letter_code
_entity_poly.pdbx_strand_id
1 'polypeptide(L)'
;ITSSSLMLFKCKDNPNRMQSLVVDASVVCFSSGEWQSLLALTVVLVLVYIIGVGGLFVRAVVVAPRYFHDPAFQTRWRFLFIKYRTDVYWWGIVYLLQNCLVQLCFVVASEGVLQLYSTMFVSFVYMFSVMLENPYRHRHASFLDVLVRASIIYTAALFTWHVERSAESSGWVSR
;
A
#
# COMPACT_ATOMS: atom_id res chain seq x y z
N ILE A 1 -7.97 -6.82 -3.03
CA ILE A 1 -7.79 -7.72 -1.86
C ILE A 1 -7.27 -6.91 -0.69
N THR A 2 -6.05 -6.35 -0.72
CA THR A 2 -5.50 -5.56 0.40
C THR A 2 -6.35 -4.33 0.77
N SER A 3 -6.83 -3.55 -0.21
CA SER A 3 -7.71 -2.40 0.09
C SER A 3 -9.04 -2.79 0.75
N SER A 4 -9.67 -3.87 0.28
CA SER A 4 -10.91 -4.41 0.84
C SER A 4 -10.72 -4.93 2.26
N SER A 5 -9.58 -5.56 2.54
CA SER A 5 -9.22 -6.03 3.88
C SER A 5 -8.93 -4.88 4.85
N LEU A 6 -8.49 -3.73 4.35
CA LEU A 6 -8.09 -2.59 5.19
C LEU A 6 -9.25 -1.62 5.48
N MET A 7 -10.29 -1.61 4.64
CA MET A 7 -11.55 -0.89 4.96
C MET A 7 -12.23 -1.42 6.23
N LEU A 8 -12.00 -2.69 6.58
CA LEU A 8 -12.40 -3.29 7.86
C LEU A 8 -11.72 -2.66 9.08
N PHE A 9 -10.75 -1.74 8.94
CA PHE A 9 -10.17 -1.00 10.07
C PHE A 9 -10.54 0.46 10.09
N LYS A 10 -11.30 0.93 9.09
CA LYS A 10 -11.69 2.33 9.04
C LYS A 10 -12.87 2.55 9.97
N CYS A 11 -12.61 3.28 11.05
CA CYS A 11 -13.64 3.74 11.97
C CYS A 11 -14.14 5.12 11.53
N LYS A 12 -15.45 5.33 11.66
CA LYS A 12 -16.13 6.61 11.41
C LYS A 12 -16.84 7.05 12.68
N ASP A 13 -16.78 8.35 12.98
CA ASP A 13 -17.52 8.95 14.08
C ASP A 13 -19.02 8.95 13.80
N ASN A 14 -19.81 8.44 14.75
CA ASN A 14 -21.25 8.58 14.75
C ASN A 14 -21.69 9.76 15.63
N PRO A 15 -22.88 10.34 15.37
CA PRO A 15 -23.43 11.46 16.17
C PRO A 15 -23.57 11.14 17.67
N ASN A 16 -23.56 9.86 18.05
CA ASN A 16 -23.60 9.39 19.43
C ASN A 16 -22.23 9.42 20.15
N ARG A 17 -21.21 10.10 19.58
CA ARG A 17 -19.81 10.13 20.06
C ARG A 17 -19.10 8.77 20.15
N MET A 18 -19.68 7.73 19.55
CA MET A 18 -19.07 6.42 19.41
C MET A 18 -18.50 6.27 18.00
N GLN A 19 -17.36 5.60 17.88
CA GLN A 19 -16.77 5.26 16.59
C GLN A 19 -17.29 3.90 16.16
N SER A 20 -17.76 3.78 14.93
CA SER A 20 -18.22 2.49 14.36
C SER A 20 -17.45 2.17 13.09
N LEU A 21 -17.38 0.90 12.73
CA LEU A 21 -16.77 0.46 11.49
C LEU A 21 -17.51 1.04 10.26
N VAL A 22 -16.77 1.47 9.25
CA VAL A 22 -17.35 1.98 7.98
C VAL A 22 -18.09 0.89 7.22
N VAL A 23 -17.62 -0.36 7.30
CA VAL A 23 -18.23 -1.50 6.61
C VAL A 23 -19.48 -2.02 7.33
N ASP A 24 -19.51 -1.90 8.67
CA ASP A 24 -20.63 -2.32 9.49
C ASP A 24 -20.78 -1.40 10.72
N ALA A 25 -21.81 -0.56 10.70
CA ALA A 25 -22.06 0.42 11.74
C ALA A 25 -22.56 -0.21 13.07
N SER A 26 -22.89 -1.50 13.08
CA SER A 26 -23.29 -2.22 14.29
C SER A 26 -22.12 -2.50 15.25
N VAL A 27 -20.89 -2.55 14.73
CA VAL A 27 -19.68 -2.82 15.51
C VAL A 27 -19.04 -1.51 15.95
N VAL A 28 -19.08 -1.26 17.27
CA VAL A 28 -18.43 -0.11 17.90
C VAL A 28 -16.92 -0.37 18.03
N CYS A 29 -16.11 0.51 17.44
CA CYS A 29 -14.66 0.47 17.51
C CYS A 29 -14.17 0.65 18.96
N PHE A 30 -13.06 -0.04 19.29
CA PHE A 30 -12.34 0.03 20.57
C PHE A 30 -13.08 -0.48 21.83
N SER A 31 -14.42 -0.57 21.84
CA SER A 31 -15.21 -1.02 23.00
C SER A 31 -15.83 -2.41 22.87
N SER A 32 -16.06 -2.91 21.66
CA SER A 32 -16.71 -4.22 21.46
C SER A 32 -15.70 -5.38 21.52
N GLY A 33 -16.10 -6.50 22.15
CA GLY A 33 -15.30 -7.74 22.15
C GLY A 33 -15.13 -8.34 20.74
N GLU A 34 -16.08 -8.05 19.85
CA GLU A 34 -16.01 -8.41 18.43
C GLU A 34 -14.88 -7.66 17.71
N TRP A 35 -14.74 -6.35 17.94
CA TRP A 35 -13.64 -5.55 17.37
C TRP A 35 -12.26 -6.04 17.83
N GLN A 36 -12.11 -6.40 19.11
CA GLN A 36 -10.84 -6.96 19.63
C GLN A 36 -10.49 -8.28 18.97
N SER A 37 -11.48 -9.14 18.72
CA SER A 37 -11.29 -10.44 18.05
C SER A 37 -10.89 -10.27 16.57
N LEU A 38 -11.54 -9.32 15.87
CA LEU A 38 -11.21 -8.97 14.48
C LEU A 38 -9.81 -8.33 14.36
N LEU A 39 -9.44 -7.47 15.32
CA LEU A 39 -8.12 -6.87 15.39
C LEU A 39 -7.04 -7.94 15.62
N ALA A 40 -7.25 -8.85 16.58
CA ALA A 40 -6.30 -9.93 16.86
C ALA A 40 -6.06 -10.83 15.63
N LEU A 41 -7.15 -11.27 14.98
CA LEU A 41 -7.06 -12.07 13.74
C LEU A 41 -6.26 -11.34 12.66
N THR A 42 -6.49 -10.05 12.52
CA THR A 42 -5.86 -9.26 11.45
C THR A 42 -4.40 -8.98 11.74
N VAL A 43 -4.03 -8.70 12.99
CA VAL A 43 -2.62 -8.60 13.39
C VAL A 43 -1.90 -9.91 13.04
N VAL A 44 -2.49 -11.07 13.33
CA VAL A 44 -1.91 -12.37 12.96
C VAL A 44 -1.77 -12.51 11.45
N LEU A 45 -2.81 -12.21 10.67
CA LEU A 45 -2.76 -12.31 9.21
C LEU A 45 -1.74 -11.35 8.59
N VAL A 46 -1.64 -10.13 9.09
CA VAL A 46 -0.66 -9.12 8.67
C VAL A 46 0.75 -9.60 8.99
N LEU A 47 1.00 -10.13 10.19
CA LEU A 47 2.30 -10.69 10.56
C LEU A 47 2.68 -11.86 9.67
N VAL A 48 1.78 -12.82 9.47
CA VAL A 48 2.03 -13.99 8.60
C VAL A 48 2.29 -13.56 7.16
N TYR A 49 1.53 -12.60 6.65
CA TYR A 49 1.68 -12.16 5.26
C TYR A 49 2.90 -11.27 5.05
N ILE A 50 3.06 -10.22 5.85
CA ILE A 50 4.17 -9.27 5.69
C ILE A 50 5.50 -9.92 6.11
N ILE A 51 5.56 -10.56 7.26
CA ILE A 51 6.82 -11.13 7.78
C ILE A 51 7.08 -12.50 7.17
N GLY A 52 6.07 -13.37 7.14
CA GLY A 52 6.22 -14.73 6.61
C GLY A 52 6.50 -14.74 5.11
N VAL A 53 5.55 -14.22 4.31
CA VAL A 53 5.69 -14.22 2.84
C VAL A 53 6.76 -13.23 2.40
N GLY A 54 6.79 -12.03 2.98
CA GLY A 54 7.83 -11.04 2.69
C GLY A 54 9.23 -11.55 3.03
N GLY A 55 9.42 -12.20 4.18
CA GLY A 55 10.68 -12.84 4.55
C GLY A 55 11.07 -13.97 3.58
N LEU A 56 10.10 -14.73 3.07
CA LEU A 56 10.33 -15.76 2.05
C LEU A 56 10.85 -15.14 0.74
N PHE A 57 10.31 -14.00 0.33
CA PHE A 57 10.78 -13.24 -0.83
C PHE A 57 12.17 -12.63 -0.63
N VAL A 58 12.44 -12.03 0.53
CA VAL A 58 13.76 -11.52 0.87
C VAL A 58 14.79 -12.64 0.84
N ARG A 59 14.48 -13.78 1.46
CA ARG A 59 15.35 -14.97 1.41
C ARG A 59 15.58 -15.44 -0.03
N ALA A 60 14.53 -15.51 -0.85
CA ALA A 60 14.65 -15.92 -2.24
C ALA A 60 15.60 -15.00 -3.02
N VAL A 61 15.54 -13.70 -2.80
CA VAL A 61 16.42 -12.71 -3.44
C VAL A 61 17.87 -12.84 -2.96
N VAL A 62 18.10 -13.00 -1.65
CA VAL A 62 19.45 -13.17 -1.09
C VAL A 62 20.11 -14.48 -1.56
N VAL A 63 19.31 -15.54 -1.73
CA VAL A 63 19.77 -16.87 -2.15
C VAL A 63 19.87 -16.98 -3.68
N ALA A 64 19.20 -16.10 -4.43
CA ALA A 64 19.13 -16.13 -5.89
C ALA A 64 20.50 -16.24 -6.57
N PRO A 65 21.55 -15.49 -6.21
CA PRO A 65 22.84 -15.55 -6.92
C PRO A 65 23.50 -16.94 -6.86
N ARG A 66 23.24 -17.71 -5.79
CA ARG A 66 23.86 -19.02 -5.56
C ARG A 66 23.09 -20.18 -6.19
N TYR A 67 21.76 -20.05 -6.30
CA TYR A 67 20.87 -21.11 -6.77
C TYR A 67 20.22 -20.82 -8.12
N PHE A 68 20.65 -19.76 -8.82
CA PHE A 68 20.09 -19.41 -10.12
C PHE A 68 20.32 -20.49 -11.19
N HIS A 69 21.30 -21.37 -11.01
CA HIS A 69 21.56 -22.48 -11.94
C HIS A 69 20.52 -23.62 -11.86
N ASP A 70 19.74 -23.69 -10.78
CA ASP A 70 18.73 -24.73 -10.60
C ASP A 70 17.43 -24.38 -11.34
N PRO A 71 16.99 -25.18 -12.34
CA PRO A 71 15.75 -24.93 -13.07
C PRO A 71 14.50 -24.98 -12.18
N ALA A 72 14.52 -25.72 -11.07
CA ALA A 72 13.41 -25.76 -10.11
C ALA A 72 13.27 -24.40 -9.40
N PHE A 73 14.39 -23.80 -9.01
CA PHE A 73 14.44 -22.47 -8.41
C PHE A 73 13.96 -21.40 -9.40
N GLN A 74 14.46 -21.45 -10.64
CA GLN A 74 14.04 -20.51 -11.69
C GLN A 74 12.53 -20.57 -11.94
N THR A 75 11.95 -21.77 -12.04
CA THR A 75 10.52 -21.92 -12.33
C THR A 75 9.65 -21.37 -11.20
N ARG A 76 10.04 -21.62 -9.94
CA ARG A 76 9.29 -21.15 -8.76
C ARG A 76 9.38 -19.63 -8.57
N TRP A 77 10.55 -19.06 -8.81
CA TRP A 77 10.84 -17.64 -8.53
C TRP A 77 10.83 -16.74 -9.76
N ARG A 78 10.50 -17.30 -10.93
CA ARG A 78 10.48 -16.59 -12.22
C ARG A 78 9.71 -15.28 -12.14
N PHE A 79 8.55 -15.29 -11.48
CA PHE A 79 7.67 -14.14 -11.38
C PHE A 79 8.34 -12.93 -10.69
N LEU A 80 9.29 -13.18 -9.78
CA LEU A 80 9.96 -12.15 -9.01
C LEU A 80 11.07 -11.49 -9.82
N PHE A 81 11.79 -12.25 -10.64
CA PHE A 81 12.99 -11.77 -11.34
C PHE A 81 12.76 -11.39 -12.81
N ILE A 82 11.77 -11.99 -13.49
CA ILE A 82 11.61 -11.84 -14.96
C ILE A 82 11.43 -10.39 -15.43
N LYS A 83 10.89 -9.53 -14.58
CA LYS A 83 10.57 -8.13 -14.92
C LYS A 83 11.78 -7.19 -14.79
N TYR A 84 12.75 -7.54 -13.94
CA TYR A 84 13.83 -6.66 -13.54
C TYR A 84 15.15 -7.02 -14.23
N ARG A 85 16.05 -6.05 -14.30
CA ARG A 85 17.41 -6.27 -14.79
C ARG A 85 18.21 -7.09 -13.77
N THR A 86 19.13 -7.91 -14.25
CA THR A 86 20.01 -8.74 -13.40
C THR A 86 20.85 -7.91 -12.43
N ASP A 87 21.21 -6.67 -12.80
CA ASP A 87 21.99 -5.77 -11.93
C ASP A 87 21.17 -5.24 -10.74
N VAL A 88 19.84 -5.19 -10.88
CA VAL A 88 18.91 -4.62 -9.89
C VAL A 88 17.82 -5.64 -9.52
N TYR A 89 18.22 -6.91 -9.35
CA TYR A 89 17.31 -8.02 -9.04
C TYR A 89 16.58 -7.87 -7.70
N TRP A 90 17.14 -7.08 -6.77
CA TRP A 90 16.54 -6.76 -5.47
C TRP A 90 15.36 -5.77 -5.56
N TRP A 91 15.13 -5.15 -6.72
CA TRP A 91 14.06 -4.18 -6.92
C TRP A 91 12.66 -4.75 -6.68
N GLY A 92 12.47 -6.05 -6.90
CA GLY A 92 11.21 -6.72 -6.60
C GLY A 92 10.79 -6.56 -5.13
N ILE A 93 11.75 -6.51 -4.20
CA ILE A 93 11.48 -6.25 -2.78
C ILE A 93 11.03 -4.81 -2.57
N VAL A 94 11.69 -3.84 -3.20
CA VAL A 94 11.35 -2.41 -3.10
C VAL A 94 9.92 -2.17 -3.59
N TYR A 95 9.56 -2.79 -4.72
CA TYR A 95 8.21 -2.73 -5.25
C TYR A 95 7.18 -3.30 -4.26
N LEU A 96 7.44 -4.47 -3.67
CA LEU A 96 6.56 -5.08 -2.67
C LEU A 96 6.45 -4.23 -1.41
N LEU A 97 7.57 -3.71 -0.92
CA LEU A 97 7.62 -2.85 0.26
C LEU A 97 6.79 -1.58 0.04
N GLN A 98 6.90 -0.95 -1.12
CA GLN A 98 6.10 0.23 -1.43
C GLN A 98 4.59 -0.10 -1.44
N ASN A 99 4.19 -1.22 -2.04
CA ASN A 99 2.79 -1.63 -2.02
C ASN A 99 2.28 -1.83 -0.58
N CYS A 100 3.10 -2.39 0.31
CA CYS A 100 2.78 -2.50 1.73
C CYS A 100 2.68 -1.12 2.42
N LEU A 101 3.61 -0.21 2.14
CA LEU A 101 3.62 1.13 2.72
C LEU A 101 2.37 1.94 2.33
N VAL A 102 1.99 1.92 1.05
CA VAL A 102 0.77 2.60 0.59
C VAL A 102 -0.46 2.08 1.34
N GLN A 103 -0.57 0.76 1.46
CA GLN A 103 -1.69 0.13 2.18
C GLN A 103 -1.68 0.47 3.67
N LEU A 104 -0.51 0.51 4.30
CA LEU A 104 -0.37 0.94 5.69
C LEU A 104 -0.80 2.40 5.88
N CYS A 105 -0.43 3.30 4.96
CA CYS A 105 -0.87 4.70 4.99
C CYS A 105 -2.40 4.82 4.97
N PHE A 106 -3.10 3.99 4.19
CA PHE A 106 -4.58 3.97 4.16
C PHE A 106 -5.22 3.56 5.48
N VAL A 107 -4.56 2.69 6.27
CA VAL A 107 -5.05 2.25 7.58
C VAL A 107 -4.79 3.30 8.65
N VAL A 108 -3.58 3.85 8.68
CA VAL A 108 -3.15 4.77 9.74
C VAL A 108 -3.83 6.13 9.61
N ALA A 109 -4.03 6.61 8.38
CA ALA A 109 -4.69 7.88 8.18
C ALA A 109 -6.22 7.72 8.34
N SER A 110 -6.76 8.21 9.45
CA SER A 110 -8.20 8.31 9.69
C SER A 110 -8.85 9.34 8.75
N GLU A 111 -8.17 10.45 8.52
CA GLU A 111 -8.62 11.56 7.68
C GLU A 111 -8.38 11.31 6.19
N GLY A 112 -9.39 11.56 5.36
CA GLY A 112 -9.30 11.38 3.91
C GLY A 112 -8.20 12.21 3.26
N VAL A 113 -7.96 13.43 3.75
CA VAL A 113 -6.90 14.33 3.28
C VAL A 113 -5.51 13.75 3.57
N LEU A 114 -5.31 13.22 4.78
CA LEU A 114 -4.03 12.62 5.18
C LEU A 114 -3.73 11.33 4.39
N GLN A 115 -4.76 10.56 4.05
CA GLN A 115 -4.65 9.39 3.16
C GLN A 115 -4.10 9.79 1.77
N LEU A 116 -4.62 10.88 1.19
CA LEU A 116 -4.21 11.38 -0.12
C LEU A 116 -2.75 11.87 -0.10
N TYR A 117 -2.38 12.74 0.85
CA TYR A 117 -1.01 13.26 0.95
C TYR A 117 0.02 12.16 1.21
N SER A 118 -0.30 11.20 2.08
CA SER A 118 0.59 10.08 2.39
C SER A 118 0.80 9.18 1.17
N THR A 119 -0.26 8.91 0.40
CA THR A 119 -0.18 8.12 -0.83
C THR A 119 0.61 8.86 -1.92
N MET A 120 0.43 10.17 -2.05
CA MET A 120 1.21 11.01 -2.97
C MET A 120 2.70 10.98 -2.62
N PHE A 121 3.04 11.15 -1.35
CA PHE A 121 4.42 11.13 -0.87
C PHE A 121 5.12 9.80 -1.17
N VAL A 122 4.51 8.67 -0.78
CA VAL A 122 5.07 7.33 -1.01
C VAL A 122 5.20 7.04 -2.51
N SER A 123 4.24 7.48 -3.32
CA SER A 123 4.27 7.32 -4.78
C SER A 123 5.38 8.15 -5.42
N PHE A 124 5.60 9.37 -4.94
CA PHE A 124 6.65 10.26 -5.43
C PHE A 124 8.06 9.74 -5.10
N VAL A 125 8.29 9.31 -3.86
CA VAL A 125 9.57 8.73 -3.43
C VAL A 125 9.93 7.53 -4.30
N TYR A 126 8.99 6.60 -4.52
CA TYR A 126 9.26 5.45 -5.37
C TYR A 126 9.49 5.84 -6.84
N MET A 127 8.69 6.77 -7.39
CA MET A 127 8.88 7.25 -8.76
C MET A 127 10.29 7.82 -8.95
N PHE A 128 10.76 8.62 -7.99
CA PHE A 128 12.11 9.15 -7.99
C PHE A 128 13.17 8.03 -7.96
N SER A 129 13.00 7.02 -7.10
CA SER A 129 13.91 5.88 -7.06
C SER A 129 13.92 5.08 -8.38
N VAL A 130 12.79 4.92 -9.07
CA VAL A 130 12.72 4.27 -10.40
C VAL A 130 13.50 5.08 -11.45
N MET A 131 13.42 6.40 -11.40
CA MET A 131 14.13 7.27 -12.35
C MET A 131 15.65 7.19 -12.19
N LEU A 132 16.14 7.02 -10.96
CA LEU A 132 17.57 6.86 -10.67
C LEU A 132 18.11 5.49 -11.10
N GLU A 133 17.43 4.41 -10.72
CA GLU A 133 17.96 3.05 -10.85
C GLU A 133 17.57 2.37 -12.17
N ASN A 134 16.51 2.86 -12.84
CA ASN A 134 15.95 2.28 -14.07
C ASN A 134 15.87 0.73 -14.04
N PRO A 135 15.11 0.18 -13.07
CA PRO A 135 15.21 -1.22 -12.64
C PRO A 135 14.66 -2.23 -13.66
N TYR A 136 13.79 -1.81 -14.58
CA TYR A 136 13.17 -2.70 -15.54
C TYR A 136 14.13 -3.05 -16.68
N ARG A 137 13.98 -4.28 -17.20
CA ARG A 137 14.81 -4.77 -18.32
C ARG A 137 14.65 -3.91 -19.58
N HIS A 138 13.42 -3.51 -19.90
CA HIS A 138 13.12 -2.64 -21.03
C HIS A 138 12.87 -1.21 -20.55
N ARG A 139 13.53 -0.23 -21.17
CA ARG A 139 13.39 1.19 -20.82
C ARG A 139 11.95 1.71 -20.98
N HIS A 140 11.20 1.16 -21.92
CA HIS A 140 9.78 1.46 -22.10
C HIS A 140 8.94 1.03 -20.89
N ALA A 141 9.28 -0.08 -20.22
CA ALA A 141 8.57 -0.52 -19.04
C ALA A 141 8.80 0.43 -17.85
N SER A 142 10.03 0.92 -17.66
CA SER A 142 10.31 1.96 -16.66
C SER A 142 9.56 3.26 -16.96
N PHE A 143 9.51 3.67 -18.23
CA PHE A 143 8.77 4.87 -18.63
C PHE A 143 7.27 4.74 -18.36
N LEU A 144 6.69 3.58 -18.69
CA LEU A 144 5.29 3.29 -18.36
C LEU A 144 5.04 3.30 -16.85
N ASP A 145 5.93 2.72 -16.03
CA ASP A 145 5.79 2.75 -14.56
C ASP A 145 5.80 4.20 -14.02
N VAL A 146 6.72 5.03 -14.52
CA VAL A 146 6.78 6.45 -14.17
C VAL A 146 5.51 7.19 -14.60
N LEU A 147 5.01 6.95 -15.83
CA LEU A 147 3.77 7.55 -16.31
C LEU A 147 2.56 7.15 -15.47
N VAL A 148 2.43 5.87 -15.15
CA VAL A 148 1.35 5.36 -14.28
C VAL A 148 1.43 6.05 -12.92
N ARG A 149 2.62 6.21 -12.35
CA ARG A 149 2.77 6.89 -11.05
C ARG A 149 2.50 8.38 -11.12
N ALA A 150 2.92 9.04 -12.19
CA ALA A 150 2.57 10.44 -12.43
C ALA A 150 1.04 10.61 -12.54
N SER A 151 0.34 9.68 -13.20
CA SER A 151 -1.13 9.73 -13.30
C SER A 151 -1.82 9.55 -11.94
N ILE A 152 -1.30 8.69 -11.07
CA ILE A 152 -1.80 8.50 -9.71
C ILE A 152 -1.60 9.77 -8.87
N ILE A 153 -0.41 10.38 -8.94
CA ILE A 153 -0.12 11.63 -8.22
C ILE A 153 -1.01 12.76 -8.73
N TYR A 154 -1.19 12.86 -10.06
CA TYR A 154 -2.05 13.87 -10.68
C TYR A 154 -3.52 13.72 -10.25
N THR A 155 -4.06 12.51 -10.29
CA THR A 155 -5.44 12.25 -9.84
C THR A 155 -5.61 12.52 -8.35
N ALA A 156 -4.65 12.12 -7.51
CA ALA A 156 -4.66 12.44 -6.09
C ALA A 156 -4.66 13.97 -5.83
N ALA A 157 -3.86 14.74 -6.58
CA ALA A 157 -3.84 16.20 -6.50
C ALA A 157 -5.18 16.85 -6.91
N LEU A 158 -5.85 16.30 -7.93
CA LEU A 158 -7.20 16.73 -8.29
C LEU A 158 -8.20 16.43 -7.17
N PHE A 159 -8.12 15.26 -6.53
CA PHE A 159 -8.99 14.93 -5.41
C PHE A 159 -8.76 15.82 -4.19
N THR A 160 -7.52 16.16 -3.85
CA THR A 160 -7.25 17.07 -2.73
C THR A 160 -7.91 18.43 -2.93
N TRP A 161 -7.88 18.96 -4.17
CA TRP A 161 -8.56 20.22 -4.50
C TRP A 161 -10.08 20.16 -4.26
N HIS A 162 -10.73 19.05 -4.61
CA HIS A 162 -12.16 18.89 -4.40
C HIS A 162 -12.52 18.71 -2.93
N VAL A 163 -11.70 17.98 -2.17
CA VAL A 163 -11.91 17.77 -0.74
C VAL A 163 -11.81 19.09 0.03
N GLU A 164 -10.81 19.91 -0.27
CA GLU A 164 -10.64 21.22 0.36
C GLU A 164 -11.85 22.13 0.13
N ARG A 165 -12.35 22.18 -1.12
CA ARG A 165 -13.57 22.94 -1.45
C ARG A 165 -14.82 22.44 -0.73
N SER A 166 -14.94 21.12 -0.50
CA SER A 166 -16.06 20.54 0.25
C SER A 166 -16.00 20.88 1.74
N ALA A 167 -14.79 20.93 2.31
CA ALA A 167 -14.56 21.34 3.69
C ALA A 167 -14.93 22.82 3.89
N GLU A 168 -14.53 23.70 2.97
CA GLU A 168 -14.91 25.10 2.99
C GLU A 168 -16.44 25.27 2.95
N SER A 169 -17.13 24.59 2.03
CA SER A 169 -18.59 24.69 1.91
C SER A 169 -19.36 24.25 3.16
N SER A 170 -18.82 23.26 3.89
CA SER A 170 -19.43 22.77 5.14
C SER A 170 -19.19 23.73 6.31
N GLY A 171 -18.04 24.42 6.32
CA GLY A 171 -17.72 25.43 7.33
C GLY A 171 -18.60 26.69 7.26
N TRP A 172 -19.22 26.97 6.11
CA TRP A 172 -20.20 28.05 5.96
C TRP A 172 -21.60 27.70 6.50
N VAL A 173 -21.93 26.41 6.62
CA VAL A 173 -23.25 25.96 7.15
C VAL A 173 -23.28 25.98 8.68
N SER A 174 -22.12 26.03 9.35
CA SER A 174 -21.99 26.03 10.80
C SER A 174 -21.79 27.40 11.46
N ARG A 175 -21.95 28.51 10.72
CA ARG A 175 -21.95 29.87 11.29
C ARG A 175 -23.31 30.53 11.14
#